data_AF-A0A2E1E2Q4-F1
#
_entry.id   AF-A0A2E1E2Q4-F1
#
_cell.length_a   1.000
_cell.length_b   1.000
_cell.length_c   1.000
_cell.angle_alpha   90.00
_cell.angle_beta   90.00
_cell.angle_gamma   90.00
#
_symmetry.space_group_name_H-M   'P 1'
#
loop_
_entity.id
_entity.type
_entity.pdbx_description
1 polymer ?
#
loop_
_entity_poly.entity_id
_entity_poly.type
_entity_poly.pdbx_seq_one_letter_code
_entity_poly.pdbx_strand_id
1 'polypeptide(L)'
;MERLSSKILVSSLFVALSVIIIAAVILESRYIQSVDESITVNKPGFATPTPKPIVKVEKTPTPTPTPEPTPTPTIPDFGGLFMAEISSETGFSPAEINVVSYEKKDFNNSSLECPKPGEMYAQVITPGWVIIFEAGNKEFEFHSDLDGNYYVNCSTIDWSNSENITEKYKFWESNQIIINRRNDGNYKELRSLNEDEIGSFISTIDVNILKQEKVDCIFLYEILFIKTDEVTTMMAVCSNGESSALILEEPKKYYSLPDSFMNKLGELSAILPMPGKPKLETAP
;
A
#
# COMPACT_ATOMS: atom_id res chain seq x y z
N MET A 1 -40.85 1.97 -53.24
CA MET A 1 -41.48 1.41 -52.02
C MET A 1 -40.62 0.32 -51.35
N GLU A 2 -39.77 -0.43 -52.06
CA GLU A 2 -38.95 -1.51 -51.47
C GLU A 2 -37.86 -1.06 -50.47
N ARG A 3 -37.22 0.10 -50.67
CA ARG A 3 -36.13 0.58 -49.80
C ARG A 3 -36.58 1.03 -48.40
N LEU A 4 -37.85 1.39 -48.23
CA LEU A 4 -38.42 1.82 -46.95
C LEU A 4 -38.83 0.62 -46.09
N SER A 5 -39.33 -0.45 -46.74
CA SER A 5 -39.66 -1.73 -46.10
C SER A 5 -38.43 -2.40 -45.47
N SER A 6 -37.29 -2.40 -46.17
CA SER A 6 -36.05 -3.01 -45.68
C SER A 6 -35.47 -2.33 -44.43
N LYS A 7 -35.52 -1.00 -44.33
CA LYS A 7 -35.04 -0.27 -43.13
C LYS A 7 -35.93 -0.49 -41.91
N ILE A 8 -37.24 -0.60 -42.10
CA ILE A 8 -38.19 -0.88 -41.03
C ILE A 8 -38.06 -2.34 -40.54
N LEU A 9 -37.78 -3.28 -41.44
CA LEU A 9 -37.51 -4.68 -41.09
C LEU A 9 -36.21 -4.84 -40.28
N VAL A 10 -35.13 -4.16 -40.69
CA VAL A 10 -33.84 -4.21 -39.98
C VAL A 10 -33.95 -3.54 -38.61
N SER A 11 -34.61 -2.38 -38.52
CA SER A 11 -34.83 -1.69 -37.23
C SER A 11 -35.69 -2.52 -36.26
N SER A 12 -36.74 -3.17 -36.76
CA SER A 12 -37.58 -4.06 -35.96
C SER A 12 -36.82 -5.28 -35.44
N LEU A 13 -35.88 -5.81 -36.23
CA LEU A 13 -35.04 -6.94 -35.86
C LEU A 13 -34.06 -6.58 -34.74
N PHE A 14 -33.44 -5.39 -34.77
CA PHE A 14 -32.54 -4.92 -33.71
C PHE A 14 -33.28 -4.68 -32.39
N VAL A 15 -34.48 -4.10 -32.44
CA VAL A 15 -35.31 -3.91 -31.23
C VAL A 15 -35.71 -5.26 -30.65
N ALA A 16 -36.15 -6.21 -31.47
CA ALA A 16 -36.49 -7.56 -31.01
C ALA A 16 -35.29 -8.29 -30.38
N LEU A 17 -34.09 -8.17 -30.97
CA LEU A 17 -32.87 -8.76 -30.44
C LEU A 17 -32.47 -8.14 -29.08
N SER A 18 -32.60 -6.82 -28.94
CA SER A 18 -32.31 -6.12 -27.68
C SER A 18 -33.25 -6.53 -26.54
N VAL A 19 -34.53 -6.74 -26.82
CA VAL A 19 -35.52 -7.22 -25.83
C VAL A 19 -35.23 -8.65 -25.41
N ILE A 20 -34.79 -9.51 -26.33
CA ILE A 20 -34.39 -10.90 -26.02
C ILE A 20 -33.14 -10.94 -25.13
N ILE A 21 -32.14 -10.10 -25.40
CA ILE A 21 -30.92 -10.02 -24.58
C ILE A 21 -31.25 -9.53 -23.17
N ILE A 22 -32.08 -8.48 -23.04
CA ILE A 22 -32.51 -7.97 -21.73
C ILE A 22 -33.31 -9.04 -20.96
N ALA A 23 -34.20 -9.77 -21.63
CA ALA A 23 -34.95 -10.88 -21.01
C ALA A 23 -34.04 -12.04 -20.57
N ALA A 24 -33.01 -12.38 -21.35
CA ALA A 24 -32.03 -13.40 -20.99
C ALA A 24 -31.18 -13.01 -19.76
N VAL A 25 -30.73 -11.75 -19.68
CA VAL A 25 -30.00 -11.22 -18.52
C VAL A 25 -30.87 -11.22 -17.25
N ILE A 26 -32.17 -10.90 -17.36
CA ILE A 26 -33.11 -10.98 -16.23
C ILE A 26 -33.36 -12.44 -15.80
N LEU A 27 -33.37 -13.39 -16.75
CA LEU A 27 -33.51 -14.82 -16.46
C LEU A 27 -32.27 -15.41 -15.76
N GLU A 28 -31.05 -15.03 -16.17
CA GLU A 28 -29.82 -15.46 -15.51
C GLU A 28 -29.67 -14.86 -14.10
N SER A 29 -30.05 -13.59 -13.90
CA SER A 29 -30.04 -12.96 -12.57
C SER A 29 -30.96 -13.65 -11.57
N ARG A 30 -32.13 -14.18 -12.01
CA ARG A 30 -33.05 -14.92 -11.14
C ARG A 30 -32.58 -16.35 -10.83
N TYR A 31 -31.69 -16.92 -11.63
CA TYR A 31 -31.13 -18.25 -11.38
C TYR A 31 -30.13 -18.23 -10.22
N ILE A 32 -29.25 -17.22 -10.17
CA ILE A 32 -28.18 -17.12 -9.14
C ILE A 32 -28.74 -16.93 -7.73
N GLN A 33 -29.93 -16.34 -7.57
CA GLN A 33 -30.54 -16.13 -6.25
C GLN A 33 -31.23 -17.37 -5.66
N SER A 34 -31.23 -18.51 -6.37
CA SER A 34 -31.90 -19.75 -5.93
C SER A 34 -30.94 -20.83 -5.39
N VAL A 35 -29.63 -20.56 -5.37
CA VAL A 35 -28.59 -21.52 -4.97
C VAL A 35 -27.80 -20.99 -3.77
N ASP A 36 -28.46 -20.67 -2.66
CA ASP A 36 -27.78 -20.56 -1.35
C ASP A 36 -28.73 -20.75 -0.15
N GLU A 37 -29.51 -21.83 -0.15
CA GLU A 37 -30.21 -22.24 1.07
C GLU A 37 -30.51 -23.75 1.08
N SER A 38 -29.45 -24.58 1.14
CA SER A 38 -29.55 -25.96 1.70
C SER A 38 -28.17 -26.66 1.75
N ILE A 39 -27.20 -26.08 2.46
CA ILE A 39 -26.13 -26.90 3.04
C ILE A 39 -26.56 -27.29 4.45
N THR A 40 -27.28 -28.39 4.55
CA THR A 40 -27.46 -29.12 5.79
C THR A 40 -26.10 -29.68 6.20
N VAL A 41 -25.48 -29.07 7.22
CA VAL A 41 -24.31 -29.65 7.90
C VAL A 41 -24.78 -30.93 8.60
N ASN A 42 -24.66 -32.06 7.91
CA ASN A 42 -24.78 -33.39 8.50
C ASN A 42 -23.64 -33.57 9.50
N LYS A 43 -23.94 -33.30 10.77
CA LYS A 43 -23.06 -33.60 11.89
C LYS A 43 -23.02 -35.12 12.06
N PRO A 44 -21.86 -35.80 11.89
CA PRO A 44 -21.77 -37.21 12.23
C PRO A 44 -22.04 -37.38 13.74
N GLY A 45 -23.04 -38.20 14.05
CA GLY A 45 -23.42 -38.54 15.40
C GLY A 45 -22.31 -39.34 16.07
N PHE A 46 -21.57 -38.71 16.97
CA PHE A 46 -20.73 -39.42 17.91
C PHE A 46 -21.63 -40.18 18.89
N ALA A 47 -21.44 -41.49 18.96
CA ALA A 47 -22.10 -42.36 19.92
C ALA A 47 -21.81 -41.88 21.34
N THR A 48 -22.87 -41.66 22.12
CA THR A 48 -22.81 -41.39 23.55
C THR A 48 -22.27 -42.62 24.28
N PRO A 49 -21.12 -42.55 25.00
CA PRO A 49 -20.74 -43.62 25.89
C PRO A 49 -21.68 -43.65 27.12
N THR A 50 -22.14 -44.85 27.44
CA THR A 50 -22.98 -45.18 28.61
C THR A 50 -22.34 -44.68 29.92
N PRO A 51 -23.09 -44.02 30.83
CA PRO A 51 -22.54 -43.58 32.11
C PRO A 51 -22.21 -44.78 33.01
N LYS A 52 -20.94 -44.87 33.42
CA LYS A 52 -20.46 -45.80 34.45
C LYS A 52 -20.78 -45.23 35.85
N PRO A 53 -21.11 -46.03 36.88
CA PRO A 53 -21.54 -45.52 38.18
C PRO A 53 -20.51 -44.61 38.82
N ILE A 54 -20.94 -43.41 39.22
CA ILE A 54 -20.12 -42.40 39.90
C ILE A 54 -19.88 -42.86 41.34
N VAL A 55 -18.63 -43.20 41.67
CA VAL A 55 -18.18 -43.30 43.05
C VAL A 55 -18.10 -41.88 43.61
N LYS A 56 -18.94 -41.56 44.58
CA LYS A 56 -18.94 -40.26 45.28
C LYS A 56 -17.67 -40.16 46.13
N VAL A 57 -16.62 -39.57 45.58
CA VAL A 57 -15.45 -39.12 46.35
C VAL A 57 -15.75 -37.71 46.83
N GLU A 58 -15.94 -37.57 48.14
CA GLU A 58 -16.08 -36.29 48.82
C GLU A 58 -14.75 -35.54 48.74
N LYS A 59 -14.64 -34.59 47.81
CA LYS A 59 -13.49 -33.69 47.69
C LYS A 59 -13.62 -32.59 48.74
N THR A 60 -12.67 -32.55 49.67
CA THR A 60 -12.36 -31.39 50.51
C THR A 60 -12.21 -30.14 49.63
N PRO A 61 -12.76 -28.97 50.01
CA PRO A 61 -12.60 -27.75 49.23
C PRO A 61 -11.11 -27.39 49.16
N THR A 62 -10.55 -27.43 47.95
CA THR A 62 -9.23 -26.89 47.65
C THR A 62 -9.36 -25.36 47.64
N PRO A 63 -8.47 -24.60 48.31
CA PRO A 63 -8.52 -23.15 48.25
C PRO A 63 -8.37 -22.69 46.80
N THR A 64 -9.27 -21.82 46.35
CA THR A 64 -9.14 -21.10 45.07
C THR A 64 -7.78 -20.42 45.04
N PRO A 65 -6.91 -20.66 44.03
CA PRO A 65 -5.67 -19.91 43.91
C PRO A 65 -6.02 -18.44 43.71
N THR A 66 -5.48 -17.58 44.57
CA THR A 66 -5.41 -16.14 44.34
C THR A 66 -4.84 -15.90 42.93
N PRO A 67 -5.43 -15.04 42.08
CA PRO A 67 -4.83 -14.71 40.79
C PRO A 67 -3.41 -14.21 41.06
N GLU A 68 -2.43 -14.91 40.51
CA GLU A 68 -1.05 -14.48 40.50
C GLU A 68 -1.01 -13.12 39.79
N PRO A 69 -0.34 -12.09 40.35
CA PRO A 69 -0.28 -10.79 39.71
C PRO A 69 0.35 -10.98 38.33
N THR A 70 -0.43 -10.71 37.26
CA THR A 70 0.13 -10.60 35.92
C THR A 70 1.28 -9.60 36.01
N PRO A 71 2.51 -9.97 35.61
CA PRO A 71 3.63 -9.03 35.64
C PRO A 71 3.22 -7.80 34.83
N THR A 72 3.16 -6.64 35.48
CA THR A 72 3.08 -5.37 34.77
C THR A 72 4.25 -5.39 33.79
N PRO A 73 4.02 -5.26 32.47
CA PRO A 73 5.12 -5.18 31.53
C PRO A 73 6.08 -4.10 32.06
N THR A 74 7.38 -4.36 32.05
CA THR A 74 8.36 -3.30 32.28
C THR A 74 8.48 -2.49 31.00
N ILE A 75 8.62 -1.17 31.12
CA ILE A 75 8.93 -0.29 29.98
C ILE A 75 10.13 -0.91 29.25
N PRO A 76 10.06 -1.09 27.91
CA PRO A 76 11.17 -1.69 27.17
C PRO A 76 12.46 -0.88 27.33
N ASP A 77 13.60 -1.55 27.40
CA ASP A 77 14.91 -0.92 27.63
C ASP A 77 15.28 0.10 26.52
N PHE A 78 14.69 -0.04 25.33
CA PHE A 78 14.88 0.89 24.21
C PHE A 78 14.07 2.20 24.32
N GLY A 79 13.18 2.36 25.31
CA GLY A 79 12.39 3.58 25.48
C GLY A 79 13.24 4.86 25.66
N GLY A 80 14.49 4.70 26.10
CA GLY A 80 15.46 5.80 26.14
C GLY A 80 15.80 6.40 24.77
N LEU A 81 15.70 5.63 23.68
CA LEU A 81 15.90 6.12 22.31
C LEU A 81 14.83 7.16 21.95
N PHE A 82 13.58 6.89 22.32
CA PHE A 82 12.44 7.77 22.01
C PHE A 82 12.51 9.07 22.80
N MET A 83 12.91 9.01 24.08
CA MET A 83 13.17 10.21 24.87
C MET A 83 14.30 11.06 24.26
N ALA A 84 15.36 10.43 23.77
CA ALA A 84 16.45 11.14 23.10
C ALA A 84 15.98 11.83 21.81
N GLU A 85 15.12 11.18 21.02
CA GLU A 85 14.50 11.78 19.83
C GLU A 85 13.64 12.99 20.20
N ILE A 86 12.70 12.84 21.15
CA ILE A 86 11.87 13.96 21.64
C ILE A 86 12.75 15.12 22.09
N SER A 87 13.77 14.85 22.91
CA SER A 87 14.71 15.88 23.37
C SER A 87 15.42 16.59 22.23
N SER A 88 15.89 15.85 21.23
CA SER A 88 16.61 16.42 20.08
C SER A 88 15.70 17.28 19.19
N GLU A 89 14.45 16.88 18.99
CA GLU A 89 13.51 17.58 18.10
C GLU A 89 12.85 18.79 18.76
N THR A 90 12.60 18.72 20.07
CA THR A 90 11.79 19.72 20.80
C THR A 90 12.62 20.61 21.70
N GLY A 91 13.80 20.16 22.12
CA GLY A 91 14.64 20.82 23.11
C GLY A 91 14.23 20.57 24.57
N PHE A 92 13.19 19.77 24.85
CA PHE A 92 12.88 19.36 26.23
C PHE A 92 14.02 18.52 26.80
N SER A 93 14.42 18.81 28.04
CA SER A 93 15.41 17.97 28.72
C SER A 93 14.80 16.60 29.05
N PRO A 94 15.61 15.52 29.15
CA PRO A 94 15.10 14.20 29.49
C PRO A 94 14.33 14.14 30.81
N ALA A 95 14.62 15.06 31.74
CA ALA A 95 13.91 15.16 33.03
C ALA A 95 12.50 15.76 32.92
N GLU A 96 12.18 16.40 31.79
CA GLU A 96 10.86 16.97 31.49
C GLU A 96 9.97 16.01 30.70
N ILE A 97 10.51 14.88 30.26
CA ILE A 97 9.81 13.87 29.46
C ILE A 97 9.36 12.74 30.39
N ASN A 98 8.04 12.50 30.44
CA ASN A 98 7.45 11.46 31.26
C ASN A 98 6.82 10.39 30.38
N VAL A 99 6.93 9.12 30.76
CA VAL A 99 6.16 8.04 30.13
C VAL A 99 4.76 8.05 30.73
N VAL A 100 3.75 8.25 29.89
CA VAL A 100 2.32 8.27 30.29
C VAL A 100 1.75 6.86 30.26
N SER A 101 2.02 6.10 29.20
CA SER A 101 1.52 4.74 29.03
C SER A 101 2.44 3.92 28.13
N TYR A 102 2.32 2.60 28.23
CA TYR A 102 2.92 1.67 27.30
C TYR A 102 2.16 0.34 27.32
N GLU A 103 2.01 -0.28 26.16
CA GLU A 103 1.36 -1.59 26.02
C GLU A 103 1.96 -2.40 24.88
N LYS A 104 1.85 -3.73 24.98
CA LYS A 104 2.14 -4.61 23.85
C LYS A 104 0.93 -4.66 22.94
N LYS A 105 1.17 -4.61 21.63
CA LYS A 105 0.13 -4.66 20.61
C LYS A 105 0.59 -5.47 19.40
N ASP A 106 -0.33 -6.25 18.85
CA ASP A 106 -0.15 -6.91 17.56
C ASP A 106 -0.69 -5.98 16.47
N PHE A 107 0.22 -5.38 15.69
CA PHE A 107 -0.14 -4.49 14.60
C PHE A 107 -0.54 -5.27 13.35
N ASN A 108 -1.52 -4.78 12.60
CA ASN A 108 -2.06 -5.48 11.44
C ASN A 108 -1.08 -5.61 10.26
N ASN A 109 -0.05 -4.76 10.21
CA ASN A 109 0.96 -4.74 9.16
C ASN A 109 2.27 -4.12 9.69
N SER A 110 3.30 -4.08 8.84
CA SER A 110 4.61 -3.50 9.15
C SER A 110 4.64 -1.96 9.28
N SER A 111 3.52 -1.25 9.05
CA SER A 111 3.44 0.18 9.36
C SER A 111 3.34 0.47 10.84
N LEU A 112 3.13 -0.58 11.65
CA LEU A 112 2.83 -0.47 13.07
C LEU A 112 1.60 0.42 13.30
N GLU A 113 0.60 0.38 12.42
CA GLU A 113 -0.57 1.29 12.42
C GLU A 113 -0.24 2.78 12.27
N CYS A 114 1.00 3.12 11.93
CA CYS A 114 1.50 4.46 11.73
C CYS A 114 2.04 4.61 10.29
N PRO A 115 1.17 4.51 9.27
CA PRO A 115 1.61 4.58 7.88
C PRO A 115 2.04 6.00 7.50
N LYS A 116 3.20 6.11 6.86
CA LYS A 116 3.71 7.34 6.28
C LYS A 116 3.32 7.44 4.80
N PRO A 117 3.01 8.64 4.28
CA PRO A 117 2.81 8.82 2.84
C PRO A 117 4.05 8.40 2.05
N GLY A 118 3.83 7.76 0.90
CA GLY A 118 4.87 7.28 0.00
C GLY A 118 5.50 5.95 0.40
N GLU A 119 5.10 5.36 1.53
CA GLU A 119 5.60 4.08 1.99
C GLU A 119 4.61 2.94 1.66
N MET A 120 5.17 1.77 1.34
CA MET A 120 4.39 0.53 1.20
C MET A 120 4.75 -0.43 2.32
N TYR A 121 3.73 -1.06 2.91
CA TYR A 121 3.90 -1.91 4.08
C TYR A 121 3.53 -3.36 3.79
N ALA A 122 4.40 -4.27 4.22
CA ALA A 122 4.13 -5.70 4.22
C ALA A 122 2.91 -6.00 5.12
N GLN A 123 1.99 -6.81 4.59
CA GLN A 123 0.75 -7.24 5.26
C GLN A 123 1.03 -8.42 6.20
N VAL A 124 1.83 -8.16 7.24
CA VAL A 124 2.22 -9.16 8.25
C VAL A 124 1.86 -8.65 9.62
N ILE A 125 1.20 -9.50 10.42
CA ILE A 125 0.95 -9.18 11.83
C ILE A 125 2.30 -9.00 12.51
N THR A 126 2.52 -7.80 13.03
CA THR A 126 3.80 -7.39 13.62
C THR A 126 3.59 -7.12 15.10
N PRO A 127 4.00 -8.04 16.00
CA PRO A 127 3.98 -7.77 17.43
C PRO A 127 4.93 -6.64 17.80
N GLY A 128 4.54 -5.81 18.75
CA GLY A 128 5.31 -4.64 19.12
C GLY A 128 4.78 -3.92 20.34
N TRP A 129 5.17 -2.65 20.45
CA TRP A 129 4.83 -1.78 21.58
C TRP A 129 4.22 -0.48 21.10
N VAL A 130 3.23 0.01 21.86
CA VAL A 130 2.76 1.39 21.83
C VAL A 130 3.30 2.07 23.09
N ILE A 131 3.97 3.20 22.97
CA ILE A 131 4.51 3.97 24.09
C ILE A 131 4.13 5.43 23.93
N ILE A 132 3.51 6.02 24.94
CA ILE A 132 3.11 7.43 24.95
C ILE A 132 3.97 8.17 25.96
N PHE A 133 4.61 9.24 25.52
CA PHE A 133 5.35 10.20 26.35
C PHE A 133 4.60 11.52 26.44
N GLU A 134 4.82 12.27 27.51
CA GLU A 134 4.36 13.65 27.65
C GLU A 134 5.53 14.56 28.00
N ALA A 135 5.62 15.69 27.29
CA ALA A 135 6.53 16.78 27.61
C ALA A 135 5.89 18.12 27.23
N GLY A 136 5.92 19.10 28.14
CA GLY A 136 5.36 20.43 27.90
C GLY A 136 3.87 20.44 27.50
N ASN A 137 3.07 19.55 28.09
CA ASN A 137 1.63 19.33 27.76
C ASN A 137 1.38 18.88 26.31
N LYS A 138 2.35 18.20 25.70
CA LYS A 138 2.19 17.52 24.40
C LYS A 138 2.46 16.04 24.58
N GLU A 139 1.63 15.22 23.94
CA GLU A 139 1.84 13.78 23.87
C GLU A 139 2.66 13.41 22.63
N PHE A 140 3.52 12.42 22.78
CA PHE A 140 4.34 11.82 21.74
C PHE A 140 4.12 10.31 21.74
N GLU A 141 3.55 9.79 20.67
CA GLU A 141 3.19 8.38 20.50
C GLU A 141 4.22 7.69 19.62
N PHE A 142 4.85 6.66 20.16
CA PHE A 142 5.84 5.83 19.49
C PHE A 142 5.34 4.40 19.38
N HIS A 143 5.36 3.86 18.16
CA HIS A 143 5.13 2.44 17.93
C HIS A 143 6.44 1.77 17.52
N SER A 144 6.74 0.60 18.08
CA SER A 144 7.94 -0.16 17.74
C SER A 144 7.65 -1.64 17.54
N ASP A 145 8.56 -2.36 16.89
CA ASP A 145 8.62 -3.82 17.00
C ASP A 145 9.01 -4.26 18.43
N LEU A 146 8.98 -5.57 18.69
CA LEU A 146 9.23 -6.12 20.04
C LEU A 146 10.61 -5.77 20.62
N ASP A 147 11.62 -5.64 19.75
CA ASP A 147 13.02 -5.47 20.13
C ASP A 147 13.49 -4.00 20.03
N GLY A 148 12.66 -3.11 19.48
CA GLY A 148 12.96 -1.69 19.27
C GLY A 148 13.87 -1.40 18.08
N ASN A 149 14.08 -2.37 17.18
CA ASN A 149 14.96 -2.22 16.01
C ASN A 149 14.32 -1.34 14.93
N TYR A 150 13.00 -1.45 14.79
CA TYR A 150 12.21 -0.56 13.96
C TYR A 150 11.14 0.11 14.81
N TYR A 151 11.01 1.42 14.65
CA TYR A 151 10.01 2.21 15.35
C TYR A 151 9.57 3.42 14.52
N VAL A 152 8.41 3.96 14.86
CA VAL A 152 7.79 5.12 14.22
C VAL A 152 7.29 6.07 15.29
N ASN A 153 7.69 7.34 15.20
CA ASN A 153 7.06 8.44 15.93
C ASN A 153 5.75 8.80 15.23
N CYS A 154 4.65 8.22 15.70
CA CYS A 154 3.33 8.34 15.10
C CYS A 154 2.79 9.78 15.16
N SER A 155 3.24 10.57 16.15
CA SER A 155 2.87 11.98 16.28
C SER A 155 3.42 12.88 15.17
N THR A 156 4.37 12.40 14.38
CA THR A 156 4.95 13.14 13.24
C THR A 156 4.27 12.86 11.91
N ILE A 157 3.32 11.92 11.87
CA ILE A 157 2.69 11.49 10.62
C ILE A 157 1.68 12.55 10.18
N ASP A 158 1.95 13.15 9.02
CA ASP A 158 1.07 14.14 8.40
C ASP A 158 0.70 13.72 6.97
N TRP A 159 -0.59 13.54 6.75
CA TRP A 159 -1.18 13.22 5.44
C TRP A 159 -1.74 14.46 4.72
N SER A 160 -1.79 15.62 5.38
CA SER A 160 -2.46 16.83 4.91
C SER A 160 -1.94 17.32 3.54
N ASN A 161 -0.66 17.10 3.27
CA ASN A 161 0.01 17.48 2.02
C ASN A 161 0.30 16.28 1.09
N SER A 162 -0.46 15.19 1.22
CA SER A 162 -0.33 14.00 0.39
C SER A 162 -1.50 13.85 -0.60
N GLU A 163 -1.27 13.15 -1.72
CA GLU A 163 -2.35 12.67 -2.59
C GLU A 163 -1.92 11.43 -3.38
N ASN A 164 -2.87 10.57 -3.74
CA ASN A 164 -2.61 9.47 -4.67
C ASN A 164 -2.60 9.99 -6.11
N ILE A 165 -1.42 10.13 -6.69
CA ILE A 165 -1.28 10.62 -8.07
C ILE A 165 -1.74 9.59 -9.11
N THR A 166 -1.68 8.30 -8.78
CA THR A 166 -2.14 7.22 -9.64
C THR A 166 -3.65 7.32 -9.88
N GLU A 167 -4.42 7.55 -8.81
CA GLU A 167 -5.85 7.82 -8.89
C GLU A 167 -6.13 9.15 -9.61
N LYS A 168 -5.47 10.23 -9.18
CA LYS A 168 -5.69 11.59 -9.72
C LYS A 168 -5.47 11.68 -11.22
N TYR A 169 -4.42 11.05 -11.74
CA TYR A 169 -4.05 11.06 -13.16
C TYR A 169 -4.46 9.79 -13.91
N LYS A 170 -5.25 8.93 -13.26
CA LYS A 170 -5.82 7.71 -13.83
C LYS A 170 -4.76 6.85 -14.50
N PHE A 171 -3.61 6.62 -13.85
CA PHE A 171 -2.52 5.87 -14.48
C PHE A 171 -2.94 4.44 -14.84
N TRP A 172 -3.88 3.85 -14.10
CA TRP A 172 -4.50 2.55 -14.41
C TRP A 172 -5.27 2.50 -15.74
N GLU A 173 -5.64 3.64 -16.33
CA GLU A 173 -6.28 3.70 -17.66
C GLU A 173 -5.24 3.70 -18.81
N SER A 174 -3.94 3.59 -18.52
CA SER A 174 -2.88 3.64 -19.53
C SER A 174 -2.87 2.37 -20.38
N ASN A 175 -3.03 2.54 -21.69
CA ASN A 175 -2.89 1.45 -22.67
C ASN A 175 -1.41 1.12 -22.94
N GLN A 176 -0.51 2.07 -22.72
CA GLN A 176 0.92 1.90 -22.90
C GLN A 176 1.68 2.80 -21.92
N ILE A 177 2.80 2.29 -21.38
CA ILE A 177 3.76 3.10 -20.62
C ILE A 177 5.11 3.04 -21.33
N ILE A 178 5.65 4.20 -21.67
CA ILE A 178 6.99 4.34 -22.26
C ILE A 178 7.89 5.04 -21.25
N ILE A 179 9.01 4.40 -20.93
CA ILE A 179 10.05 4.96 -20.08
C ILE A 179 11.18 5.41 -20.99
N ASN A 180 11.44 6.71 -21.01
CA ASN A 180 12.57 7.32 -21.69
C ASN A 180 13.64 7.68 -20.65
N ARG A 181 14.90 7.51 -21.02
CA ARG A 181 16.05 7.93 -20.21
C ARG A 181 16.79 9.08 -20.88
N ARG A 182 17.19 10.05 -20.07
CA ARG A 182 18.04 11.15 -20.50
C ARG A 182 19.43 10.64 -20.86
N ASN A 183 19.86 10.93 -22.08
CA ASN A 183 21.18 10.62 -22.61
C ASN A 183 21.65 11.82 -23.47
N ASP A 184 22.79 12.41 -23.11
CA ASP A 184 23.35 13.60 -23.76
C ASP A 184 22.34 14.75 -23.93
N GLY A 185 21.56 15.02 -22.87
CA GLY A 185 20.59 16.12 -22.85
C GLY A 185 19.23 15.82 -23.50
N ASN A 186 19.08 14.68 -24.17
CA ASN A 186 17.83 14.28 -24.83
C ASN A 186 17.23 13.03 -24.18
N TYR A 187 15.91 12.89 -24.21
CA TYR A 187 15.25 11.67 -23.77
C TYR A 187 15.17 10.68 -24.92
N LYS A 188 15.57 9.43 -24.66
CA LYS A 188 15.49 8.32 -25.62
C LYS A 188 14.76 7.16 -24.96
N GLU A 189 13.97 6.44 -25.75
CA GLU A 189 13.28 5.25 -25.26
C GLU A 189 14.28 4.27 -24.65
N LEU A 190 14.04 3.98 -23.37
CA LEU A 190 14.72 2.92 -22.64
C LEU A 190 13.91 1.63 -22.76
N ARG A 191 12.59 1.73 -22.58
CA ARG A 191 11.68 0.58 -22.58
C ARG A 191 10.23 1.02 -22.81
N SER A 192 9.51 0.22 -23.59
CA SER A 192 8.05 0.19 -23.59
C SER A 192 7.57 -0.99 -22.74
N LEU A 193 6.70 -0.74 -21.76
CA LEU A 193 6.20 -1.77 -20.87
C LEU A 193 5.11 -2.61 -21.54
N ASN A 194 5.14 -3.92 -21.33
CA ASN A 194 4.06 -4.83 -21.75
C ASN A 194 2.89 -4.82 -20.76
N GLU A 195 1.78 -5.49 -21.09
CA GLU A 195 0.56 -5.51 -20.28
C GLU A 195 0.79 -6.00 -18.83
N ASP A 196 1.62 -7.01 -18.63
CA ASP A 196 1.95 -7.54 -17.30
C ASP A 196 2.83 -6.55 -16.49
N GLU A 197 3.72 -5.84 -17.18
CA GLU A 197 4.63 -4.85 -16.56
C GLU A 197 3.91 -3.56 -16.16
N ILE A 198 2.92 -3.11 -16.94
CA ILE A 198 2.18 -1.87 -16.67
C ILE A 198 1.55 -1.90 -15.28
N GLY A 199 0.83 -2.98 -14.96
CA GLY A 199 0.17 -3.08 -13.67
C GLY A 199 1.15 -3.15 -12.50
N SER A 200 2.24 -3.93 -12.65
CA SER A 200 3.31 -3.99 -11.65
C SER A 200 4.06 -2.67 -11.48
N PHE A 201 4.12 -1.83 -12.52
CA PHE A 201 4.79 -0.54 -12.45
C PHE A 201 3.93 0.50 -11.76
N ILE A 202 2.65 0.61 -12.14
CA ILE A 202 1.71 1.56 -11.55
C ILE A 202 1.51 1.27 -10.06
N SER A 203 1.41 0.00 -9.66
CA SER A 203 1.20 -0.35 -8.25
C SER A 203 2.31 0.17 -7.32
N THR A 204 3.53 0.40 -7.83
CA THR A 204 4.63 0.93 -7.01
C THR A 204 4.46 2.39 -6.61
N ILE A 205 3.53 3.11 -7.23
CA ILE A 205 3.21 4.51 -6.96
C ILE A 205 1.70 4.71 -6.73
N ASP A 206 0.96 3.63 -6.49
CA ASP A 206 -0.46 3.65 -6.12
C ASP A 206 -0.65 3.78 -4.61
N VAL A 207 -0.07 4.85 -4.07
CA VAL A 207 -0.12 5.25 -2.67
C VAL A 207 -0.21 6.77 -2.60
N ASN A 208 -0.70 7.33 -1.49
CA ASN A 208 -0.59 8.78 -1.33
C ASN A 208 0.87 9.17 -1.17
N ILE A 209 1.33 10.12 -1.97
CA ILE A 209 2.70 10.63 -1.92
C ILE A 209 2.70 12.10 -1.55
N LEU A 210 3.77 12.56 -0.92
CA LEU A 210 3.90 13.96 -0.50
C LEU A 210 4.07 14.88 -1.71
N LYS A 211 3.34 15.99 -1.70
CA LYS A 211 3.56 17.11 -2.62
C LYS A 211 4.84 17.83 -2.22
N GLN A 212 5.63 18.22 -3.20
CA GLN A 212 6.84 19.01 -3.01
C GLN A 212 6.64 20.43 -3.55
N GLU A 213 7.42 21.36 -3.00
CA GLU A 213 7.63 22.65 -3.67
C GLU A 213 8.41 22.44 -4.97
N LYS A 214 8.53 23.50 -5.76
CA LYS A 214 9.30 23.46 -7.00
C LYS A 214 10.74 23.06 -6.72
N VAL A 215 11.18 21.95 -7.32
CA VAL A 215 12.56 21.47 -7.25
C VAL A 215 13.34 21.92 -8.49
N ASP A 216 14.57 22.41 -8.30
CA ASP A 216 15.51 22.65 -9.40
C ASP A 216 16.24 21.34 -9.73
N CYS A 217 15.78 20.67 -10.79
CA CYS A 217 16.12 19.28 -11.03
C CYS A 217 16.37 18.99 -12.52
N ILE A 218 17.50 18.34 -12.78
CA ILE A 218 17.79 17.67 -14.06
C ILE A 218 17.22 16.25 -13.95
N PHE A 219 16.00 16.05 -14.44
CA PHE A 219 15.35 14.74 -14.38
C PHE A 219 16.02 13.73 -15.31
N LEU A 220 16.23 12.51 -14.82
CA LEU A 220 16.87 11.42 -15.54
C LEU A 220 15.90 10.62 -16.40
N TYR A 221 14.62 10.58 -16.01
CA TYR A 221 13.59 9.83 -16.73
C TYR A 221 12.46 10.75 -17.16
N GLU A 222 11.91 10.43 -18.33
CA GLU A 222 10.63 10.94 -18.83
C GLU A 222 9.73 9.72 -19.04
N ILE A 223 8.58 9.71 -18.40
CA ILE A 223 7.68 8.57 -18.37
C ILE A 223 6.35 9.02 -18.97
N LEU A 224 5.94 8.33 -20.04
CA LEU A 224 4.73 8.63 -20.78
C LEU A 224 3.66 7.60 -20.42
N PHE A 225 2.61 8.05 -19.76
CA PHE A 225 1.40 7.27 -19.48
C PHE A 225 0.39 7.55 -20.59
N ILE A 226 0.36 6.68 -21.60
CA ILE A 226 -0.45 6.85 -22.81
C ILE A 226 -1.81 6.19 -22.58
N LYS A 227 -2.85 7.01 -22.52
CA LYS A 227 -4.26 6.61 -22.45
C LYS A 227 -4.90 6.77 -23.83
N THR A 228 -6.18 6.42 -23.97
CA THR A 228 -6.90 6.50 -25.25
C THR A 228 -6.95 7.92 -25.80
N ASP A 229 -7.24 8.91 -24.95
CA ASP A 229 -7.52 10.28 -25.36
C ASP A 229 -6.45 11.29 -24.92
N GLU A 230 -5.50 10.88 -24.08
CA GLU A 230 -4.49 11.77 -23.51
C GLU A 230 -3.18 11.05 -23.15
N VAL A 231 -2.12 11.83 -22.98
CA VAL A 231 -0.83 11.36 -22.49
C VAL A 231 -0.45 12.19 -21.27
N THR A 232 -0.24 11.52 -20.13
CA THR A 232 0.35 12.18 -18.96
C THR A 232 1.86 11.98 -18.99
N THR A 233 2.60 13.08 -18.94
CA THR A 233 4.08 13.03 -18.90
C THR A 233 4.56 13.31 -17.48
N MET A 234 5.32 12.37 -16.94
CA MET A 234 5.98 12.49 -15.64
C MET A 234 7.49 12.48 -15.83
N MET A 235 8.15 13.57 -15.41
CA MET A 235 9.60 13.59 -15.24
C MET A 235 9.93 12.97 -13.88
N ALA A 236 10.92 12.09 -13.81
CA ALA A 236 11.23 11.36 -12.57
C ALA A 236 12.73 11.26 -12.33
N VAL A 237 13.09 11.30 -11.03
CA VAL A 237 14.43 11.14 -10.47
C VAL A 237 15.41 12.23 -10.91
N CYS A 238 15.93 12.98 -9.94
CA CYS A 238 16.94 13.98 -10.23
C CYS A 238 18.32 13.35 -10.46
N SER A 239 19.16 14.02 -11.25
CA SER A 239 20.52 13.55 -11.55
C SER A 239 21.44 13.48 -10.33
N ASN A 240 21.08 14.14 -9.22
CA ASN A 240 21.74 14.04 -7.92
C ASN A 240 21.25 12.84 -7.08
N GLY A 241 20.26 12.07 -7.57
CA GLY A 241 19.66 10.93 -6.88
C GLY A 241 18.39 11.25 -6.10
N GLU A 242 17.97 12.52 -6.02
CA GLU A 242 16.74 12.90 -5.31
C GLU A 242 15.50 12.27 -5.95
N SER A 243 14.64 11.69 -5.10
CA SER A 243 13.41 11.00 -5.46
C SER A 243 12.28 12.00 -5.74
N SER A 244 12.45 12.89 -6.72
CA SER A 244 11.42 13.84 -7.13
C SER A 244 10.75 13.43 -8.42
N ALA A 245 9.46 13.74 -8.52
CA ALA A 245 8.68 13.70 -9.74
C ALA A 245 8.13 15.08 -10.08
N LEU A 246 7.98 15.34 -11.38
CA LEU A 246 7.28 16.49 -11.94
C LEU A 246 6.23 15.98 -12.93
N ILE A 247 4.96 16.29 -12.68
CA ILE A 247 3.90 16.11 -13.66
C ILE A 247 3.83 17.36 -14.53
N LEU A 248 3.95 17.18 -15.85
CA LEU A 248 3.86 18.26 -16.83
C LEU A 248 2.41 18.67 -17.10
N GLU A 249 1.77 19.21 -16.06
CA GLU A 249 0.48 19.92 -16.13
C GLU A 249 0.68 21.43 -15.89
N GLU A 250 -0.37 22.23 -16.05
CA GLU A 250 -0.37 23.64 -15.70
C GLU A 250 -1.39 23.94 -14.58
N PRO A 251 -0.94 24.40 -13.39
CA PRO A 251 0.45 24.63 -12.98
C PRO A 251 1.20 23.33 -12.66
N LYS A 252 2.48 23.27 -13.00
CA LYS A 252 3.38 22.13 -12.72
C LYS A 252 3.27 21.64 -11.28
N LYS A 253 3.24 20.32 -11.08
CA LYS A 253 3.15 19.67 -9.77
C LYS A 253 4.37 18.81 -9.49
N TYR A 254 4.87 18.91 -8.26
CA TYR A 254 6.04 18.17 -7.80
C TYR A 254 5.65 17.22 -6.68
N TYR A 255 6.28 16.05 -6.66
CA TYR A 255 5.99 14.99 -5.69
C TYR A 255 7.26 14.26 -5.26
N SER A 256 7.28 13.78 -4.03
CA SER A 256 8.28 12.82 -3.56
C SER A 256 7.90 11.41 -4.01
N LEU A 257 8.80 10.74 -4.72
CA LEU A 257 8.60 9.39 -5.23
C LEU A 257 8.80 8.33 -4.14
N PRO A 258 7.95 7.29 -4.08
CA PRO A 258 8.16 6.12 -3.22
C PRO A 258 9.44 5.35 -3.55
N ASP A 259 10.09 4.78 -2.54
CA ASP A 259 11.24 3.90 -2.73
C ASP A 259 10.94 2.69 -3.61
N SER A 260 9.72 2.16 -3.53
CA SER A 260 9.24 1.09 -4.40
C SER A 260 9.28 1.46 -5.88
N PHE A 261 8.86 2.68 -6.20
CA PHE A 261 8.91 3.20 -7.57
C PHE A 261 10.35 3.43 -8.03
N MET A 262 11.19 3.99 -7.15
CA MET A 262 12.62 4.19 -7.42
C MET A 262 13.33 2.86 -7.71
N ASN A 263 13.08 1.84 -6.89
CA ASN A 263 13.64 0.50 -7.05
C ASN A 263 13.17 -0.15 -8.36
N LYS A 264 11.88 -0.01 -8.70
CA LYS A 264 11.34 -0.57 -9.95
C LYS A 264 11.93 0.10 -11.19
N LEU A 265 12.08 1.43 -11.19
CA LEU A 265 12.78 2.15 -12.25
C LEU A 265 14.25 1.73 -12.36
N GLY A 266 14.92 1.52 -11.23
CA GLY A 266 16.29 1.01 -11.16
C GLY A 266 16.44 -0.36 -11.81
N GLU A 267 15.54 -1.30 -11.47
CA GLU A 267 15.46 -2.64 -12.06
C GLU A 267 15.30 -2.58 -13.58
N LEU A 268 14.33 -1.79 -14.07
CA LEU A 268 14.06 -1.63 -15.50
C LEU A 268 15.22 -0.97 -16.25
N SER A 269 16.05 -0.19 -15.54
CA SER A 269 17.22 0.49 -16.06
C SER A 269 18.51 -0.33 -16.02
N ALA A 270 18.54 -1.46 -15.31
CA ALA A 270 19.73 -2.28 -15.11
C ALA A 270 20.27 -2.92 -16.41
N ILE A 271 19.49 -2.88 -17.50
CA ILE A 271 19.87 -3.36 -18.84
C ILE A 271 20.91 -2.44 -19.49
N LEU A 272 21.07 -1.22 -18.97
CA LEU A 272 22.02 -0.26 -19.51
C LEU A 272 23.45 -0.66 -19.13
N PRO A 273 24.41 -0.55 -20.08
CA PRO A 273 25.80 -0.77 -19.76
C PRO A 273 26.24 0.23 -18.69
N MET A 274 26.93 -0.27 -17.65
CA MET A 274 27.48 0.60 -16.62
C MET A 274 28.36 1.68 -17.26
N PRO A 275 28.12 2.97 -16.98
CA PRO A 275 28.98 4.04 -17.46
C PRO A 275 30.41 3.80 -16.96
N GLY A 276 31.40 3.95 -17.84
CA GLY A 276 32.80 3.67 -17.53
C GLY A 276 33.23 2.21 -17.66
N LYS A 277 32.33 1.27 -18.03
CA LYS A 277 32.76 -0.07 -18.46
C LYS A 277 33.60 0.07 -19.74
N PRO A 278 34.86 -0.41 -19.78
CA PRO A 278 35.64 -0.40 -21.01
C PRO A 278 34.84 -1.09 -22.11
N LYS A 279 34.75 -0.47 -23.29
CA LYS A 279 34.27 -1.17 -24.47
C LYS A 279 35.23 -2.35 -24.66
N LEU A 280 34.72 -3.58 -24.60
CA LEU A 280 35.50 -4.74 -25.03
C LEU A 280 35.89 -4.47 -26.47
N GLU A 281 37.17 -4.19 -26.69
CA GLU A 281 37.72 -4.15 -28.04
C GLU A 281 37.45 -5.52 -28.63
N THR A 282 36.59 -5.58 -29.65
CA THR A 282 36.44 -6.77 -30.46
C THR A 282 37.81 -7.05 -31.07
N ALA A 283 38.45 -8.12 -30.60
CA ALA A 283 39.75 -8.54 -31.11
C ALA A 283 39.67 -8.73 -32.64
N PRO A 284 40.72 -8.32 -33.38
CA PRO A 284 40.76 -8.35 -34.84
C PRO A 284 40.69 -9.76 -35.44
#